data_AF-A0A940WZA8-F1
#
_entry.id   AF-A0A940WZA8-F1
#
_cell.length_a   1.000
_cell.length_b   1.000
_cell.length_c   1.000
_cell.angle_alpha   90.00
_cell.angle_beta   90.00
_cell.angle_gamma   90.00
#
_symmetry.space_group_name_H-M   'P 1'
#
loop_
_entity.id
_entity.type
_entity.pdbx_description
1 polymer ?
#
loop_
_entity_poly.entity_id
_entity_poly.type
_entity_poly.pdbx_seq_one_letter_code
_entity_poly.pdbx_strand_id
1 'polypeptide(L)'
;MNFFIILYVVFIVSANLIGFLVFKKSKNLYLVALVILGLAGVFGVIGAIWAVSILEDGFAAFFGFNLASYLFFNSIIVLLFAFVGSIIKKIKE
;
A
#
# COMPACT_ATOMS: atom_id res chain seq x y z
N MET A 1 13.98 -8.08 17.55
CA MET A 1 13.18 -7.35 16.55
C MET A 1 11.71 -7.55 16.90
N ASN A 2 10.93 -6.48 17.01
CA ASN A 2 9.56 -6.54 17.53
C ASN A 2 8.61 -7.16 16.48
N PHE A 3 7.75 -8.08 16.89
CA PHE A 3 6.89 -8.88 16.00
C PHE A 3 6.05 -8.02 15.05
N PHE A 4 5.45 -6.94 15.56
CA PHE A 4 4.64 -6.00 14.77
C PHE A 4 5.45 -5.25 13.69
N ILE A 5 6.75 -5.00 13.92
CA ILE A 5 7.62 -4.36 12.92
C ILE A 5 7.83 -5.31 11.74
N ILE A 6 8.07 -6.60 12.00
CA ILE A 6 8.20 -7.61 10.95
C ILE A 6 6.91 -7.65 10.13
N LEU A 7 5.76 -7.58 10.79
CA LEU A 7 4.47 -7.61 10.14
C LEU A 7 4.23 -6.40 9.22
N TYR A 8 4.60 -5.18 9.65
CA TYR A 8 4.59 -3.99 8.78
C TYR A 8 5.38 -4.23 7.50
N VAL A 9 6.62 -4.72 7.63
CA VAL A 9 7.49 -4.97 6.49
C VAL A 9 6.86 -5.99 5.55
N VAL A 10 6.31 -7.09 6.07
CA VAL A 10 5.68 -8.13 5.26
C VAL A 10 4.49 -7.57 4.46
N PHE A 11 3.57 -6.84 5.10
CA PHE A 11 2.42 -6.27 4.40
C PHE A 11 2.82 -5.23 3.36
N ILE A 12 3.76 -4.34 3.69
CA ILE A 12 4.22 -3.29 2.77
C ILE A 12 4.92 -3.92 1.55
N VAL A 13 5.83 -4.86 1.78
CA VAL A 13 6.53 -5.57 0.69
C VAL A 13 5.54 -6.33 -0.18
N SER A 14 4.58 -7.03 0.42
CA SER A 14 3.55 -7.78 -0.31
C SER A 14 2.69 -6.86 -1.18
N ALA A 15 2.26 -5.70 -0.66
CA ALA A 15 1.47 -4.74 -1.43
C ALA A 15 2.24 -4.19 -2.63
N ASN A 16 3.52 -3.86 -2.44
CA ASN A 16 4.38 -3.38 -3.52
C ASN A 16 4.68 -4.47 -4.57
N LEU A 17 4.88 -5.73 -4.15
CA LEU A 17 5.03 -6.86 -5.06
C LEU A 17 3.78 -7.05 -5.92
N ILE A 18 2.58 -6.98 -5.33
CA ILE A 18 1.32 -7.04 -6.07
C ILE A 18 1.24 -5.86 -7.06
N GLY A 19 1.56 -4.64 -6.60
CA GLY A 19 1.62 -3.46 -7.46
C GLY A 19 2.58 -3.64 -8.65
N PHE A 20 3.76 -4.21 -8.42
CA PHE A 20 4.73 -4.51 -9.47
C PHE A 20 4.22 -5.56 -10.47
N LEU A 21 3.56 -6.62 -9.99
CA LEU A 21 2.95 -7.62 -10.87
C LEU A 21 1.85 -7.02 -11.76
N VAL A 22 1.02 -6.14 -11.18
CA VAL A 22 0.01 -5.38 -11.93
C VAL A 22 0.67 -4.51 -12.99
N PHE A 23 1.74 -3.78 -12.64
CA PHE A 23 2.49 -2.96 -13.60
C PHE A 23 3.07 -3.79 -14.74
N LYS A 24 3.64 -4.97 -14.44
CA LYS A 24 4.22 -5.86 -15.45
C LYS A 24 3.19 -6.27 -16.50
N LYS A 25 1.94 -6.49 -16.09
CA LYS A 25 0.83 -6.91 -16.97
C LYS A 25 0.19 -5.73 -17.72
N SER A 26 -0.11 -4.63 -17.03
CA SER A 26 -0.90 -3.53 -17.60
C SER A 26 -0.06 -2.40 -18.20
N LYS A 27 1.20 -2.27 -17.78
CA LYS A 27 2.09 -1.12 -18.07
C LYS A 27 1.48 0.24 -17.69
N ASN A 28 0.52 0.25 -16.76
CA ASN A 28 -0.22 1.45 -16.37
C ASN A 28 0.02 1.78 -14.89
N LEU A 29 0.77 2.85 -14.62
CA LEU A 29 1.08 3.31 -13.26
C LEU A 29 -0.15 3.83 -12.50
N TYR A 30 -1.16 4.37 -13.17
CA TYR A 30 -2.42 4.78 -12.52
C TYR A 30 -3.15 3.57 -11.92
N LEU A 31 -3.19 2.47 -12.68
CA LEU A 31 -3.80 1.22 -12.19
C LEU A 31 -3.03 0.67 -11.00
N VAL A 32 -1.70 0.76 -11.02
CA VAL A 32 -0.84 0.31 -9.90
C VAL A 32 -1.13 1.13 -8.64
N ALA A 33 -1.18 2.46 -8.76
CA ALA A 33 -1.52 3.34 -7.64
C ALA A 33 -2.89 2.98 -7.05
N LEU A 34 -3.90 2.77 -7.90
CA LEU A 34 -5.24 2.38 -7.47
C LEU A 34 -5.25 1.03 -6.74
N VAL A 35 -4.49 0.04 -7.23
CA VAL A 35 -4.38 -1.27 -6.58
C VAL A 35 -3.71 -1.15 -5.22
N ILE A 36 -2.62 -0.40 -5.10
CA ILE A 36 -1.94 -0.18 -3.81
C ILE A 36 -2.87 0.55 -2.83
N LEU A 37 -3.65 1.52 -3.30
CA LEU A 37 -4.67 2.19 -2.49
C LEU A 37 -5.75 1.22 -2.00
N GLY A 38 -6.24 0.33 -2.87
CA GLY A 38 -7.18 -0.71 -2.47
C GLY A 38 -6.60 -1.67 -1.42
N LEU A 39 -5.34 -2.07 -1.61
CA LEU A 39 -4.61 -2.90 -0.65
C LEU A 39 -4.37 -2.19 0.68
N ALA A 40 -4.23 -0.86 0.70
CA ALA A 40 -4.13 -0.09 1.94
C ALA A 40 -5.35 -0.30 2.84
N GLY A 41 -6.56 -0.24 2.27
CA GLY A 41 -7.80 -0.53 2.99
C GLY A 41 -7.86 -1.99 3.45
N VAL A 42 -7.61 -2.93 2.54
CA VAL A 42 -7.70 -4.38 2.84
C VAL A 42 -6.70 -4.79 3.92
N PHE A 43 -5.42 -4.45 3.74
CA PHE A 43 -4.38 -4.80 4.70
C PHE A 43 -4.50 -4.00 6.00
N GLY A 44 -5.00 -2.77 5.95
CA GLY A 44 -5.32 -2.01 7.15
C GLY A 44 -6.36 -2.71 8.03
N VAL A 45 -7.47 -3.16 7.44
CA VAL A 45 -8.52 -3.90 8.15
C VAL A 45 -8.00 -5.24 8.68
N ILE A 46 -7.31 -6.01 7.84
CA ILE A 46 -6.74 -7.30 8.24
C ILE A 46 -5.74 -7.10 9.39
N GLY A 47 -4.83 -6.13 9.28
CA GLY A 47 -3.85 -5.82 10.30
C GLY A 47 -4.49 -5.36 11.61
N ALA A 48 -5.56 -4.57 11.56
CA ALA A 48 -6.29 -4.12 12.74
C ALA A 48 -6.95 -5.29 13.47
N ILE A 49 -7.70 -6.14 12.74
CA ILE A 49 -8.35 -7.34 13.30
C ILE A 49 -7.29 -8.24 13.95
N TRP A 50 -6.20 -8.50 13.23
CA TRP A 50 -5.16 -9.40 13.71
C TRP A 50 -4.45 -8.87 14.97
N ALA A 51 -4.14 -7.57 15.02
CA ALA A 51 -3.51 -6.95 16.17
C ALA A 51 -4.44 -6.96 17.41
N VAL A 52 -5.73 -6.66 17.23
CA VAL A 52 -6.75 -6.74 18.29
C VAL A 52 -6.89 -8.16 18.80
N SER A 53 -6.91 -9.17 17.92
CA SER A 53 -7.02 -10.58 18.34
C SER A 53 -5.80 -11.09 19.12
N ILE A 54 -4.60 -10.56 18.87
CA ILE A 54 -3.38 -11.01 19.55
C ILE A 54 -3.15 -10.28 20.87
N LEU A 55 -3.43 -8.97 20.91
CA LEU A 55 -3.22 -8.14 22.09
C LEU A 55 -4.44 -8.09 23.01
N GLU A 56 -5.59 -8.57 22.53
CA GLU A 56 -6.89 -8.52 23.22
C GLU A 56 -7.28 -7.10 23.64
N ASP A 57 -6.81 -6.10 22.89
CA ASP A 57 -7.01 -4.67 23.15
C ASP A 57 -7.53 -3.97 21.88
N GLY A 58 -8.65 -3.24 22.01
CA GLY A 58 -9.22 -2.45 20.93
C GLY A 58 -8.29 -1.36 20.40
N PHE A 59 -7.39 -0.82 21.23
CA PHE A 59 -6.38 0.14 20.80
C PHE A 59 -5.34 -0.49 19.86
N ALA A 60 -5.20 -1.81 19.83
CA ALA A 60 -4.33 -2.48 18.87
C ALA A 60 -4.78 -2.26 17.40
N ALA A 61 -6.03 -1.86 17.16
CA ALA A 61 -6.50 -1.49 15.82
C ALA A 61 -5.68 -0.35 15.18
N PHE A 62 -5.05 0.51 15.98
CA PHE A 62 -4.13 1.55 15.49
C PHE A 62 -2.94 0.99 14.73
N PHE A 63 -2.54 -0.26 14.97
CA PHE A 63 -1.55 -0.94 14.14
C PHE A 63 -2.00 -0.98 12.67
N GLY A 64 -3.22 -1.45 12.42
CA GLY A 64 -3.82 -1.56 11.09
C GLY A 64 -4.06 -0.21 10.44
N PHE A 65 -4.50 0.80 11.21
CA PHE A 65 -4.64 2.17 10.70
C PHE A 65 -3.30 2.74 10.22
N ASN A 66 -2.24 2.59 11.01
CA ASN A 66 -0.90 3.01 10.60
C ASN A 66 -0.43 2.27 9.33
N LEU A 67 -0.70 0.96 9.22
CA LEU A 67 -0.38 0.17 8.04
C LEU A 67 -1.10 0.69 6.79
N ALA A 68 -2.39 0.98 6.93
CA ALA A 68 -3.20 1.60 5.88
C ALA A 68 -2.62 2.96 5.48
N SER A 69 -2.23 3.80 6.43
CA SER A 69 -1.62 5.10 6.16
C SER A 69 -0.32 4.98 5.37
N TYR A 70 0.58 4.06 5.72
CA TYR A 70 1.81 3.85 4.97
C TYR A 70 1.54 3.46 3.51
N LEU A 71 0.61 2.54 3.27
CA LEU A 71 0.24 2.12 1.92
C LEU A 71 -0.53 3.20 1.14
N PHE A 72 -1.35 3.98 1.83
CA PHE A 72 -2.03 5.13 1.27
C PHE A 72 -1.03 6.17 0.74
N PHE A 73 -0.05 6.57 1.57
CA PHE A 73 1.00 7.49 1.13
C PHE A 73 1.83 6.91 -0.03
N ASN A 74 2.13 5.61 0.02
CA ASN A 74 2.82 4.94 -1.08
C ASN A 74 2.00 5.02 -2.39
N SER A 75 0.69 4.79 -2.34
CA SER A 75 -0.18 4.91 -3.52
C SER A 75 -0.17 6.33 -4.11
N ILE A 76 -0.14 7.37 -3.26
CA ILE A 76 -0.04 8.76 -3.71
C ILE A 76 1.27 8.99 -4.43
N ILE A 77 2.40 8.51 -3.89
CA ILE A 77 3.71 8.66 -4.53
C ILE A 77 3.70 8.01 -5.93
N VAL A 78 3.16 6.80 -6.05
CA VAL A 78 3.04 6.12 -7.36
C VAL A 78 2.13 6.89 -8.31
N LEU A 79 1.03 7.46 -7.81
CA LEU A 79 0.12 8.28 -8.62
C LEU A 79 0.81 9.55 -9.14
N LEU A 80 1.63 10.21 -8.32
CA LEU A 80 2.42 11.36 -8.73
C LEU A 80 3.42 10.99 -9.83
N PHE A 81 4.09 9.85 -9.72
CA PHE A 81 4.96 9.35 -10.80
C PHE A 81 4.19 9.07 -12.09
N ALA A 82 2.97 8.51 -11.99
CA ALA A 82 2.11 8.30 -13.14
C ALA A 82 1.78 9.65 -13.84
N PHE A 83 1.45 10.67 -13.05
CA PHE A 83 1.14 12.00 -13.56
C PHE A 83 2.34 12.67 -14.24
N VAL A 84 3.52 12.65 -13.61
CA VAL A 84 4.76 13.17 -14.19
C VAL A 84 5.09 12.46 -15.51
N GLY A 85 4.97 11.13 -15.53
CA GLY A 85 5.19 10.34 -16.75
C GLY A 85 4.27 10.74 -17.89
N SER A 86 2.99 11.00 -17.61
CA SER A 86 2.02 11.49 -18.58
C SER A 86 2.36 12.89 -19.12
N ILE A 87 2.79 13.81 -18.26
CA ILE A 87 3.23 15.15 -18.69
C ILE A 87 4.45 15.07 -19.60
N ILE A 88 5.48 14.32 -19.21
CA ILE A 88 6.71 14.18 -20.01
C ILE A 88 6.40 13.58 -21.38
N LYS A 89 5.52 12.58 -21.44
CA LYS A 89 5.08 12.00 -22.71
C LYS A 89 4.41 13.04 -23.61
N LYS A 90 3.50 13.83 -23.04
CA LYS A 90 2.77 14.89 -23.78
C LYS A 90 3.67 16.01 -24.28
N ILE A 91 4.78 16.32 -23.60
CA ILE A 91 5.73 17.35 -24.03
C ILE A 91 6.65 16.85 -25.17
N LYS A 92 6.89 15.53 -25.22
CA LYS A 92 7.73 14.91 -26.27
C LYS A 92 6.98 14.64 -27.59
N GLU A 93 5.65 14.58 -27.54
CA GLU A 93 4.77 14.52 -28.71
C GLU A 93 4.64 15.92 -29.35
#